data_AF-A0A522MUG8-F1
#
_entry.id   AF-A0A522MUG8-F1
#
_cell.length_a   1.000
_cell.length_b   1.000
_cell.length_c   1.000
_cell.angle_alpha   90.00
_cell.angle_beta   90.00
_cell.angle_gamma   90.00
#
_symmetry.space_group_name_H-M   'P 1'
#
loop_
_entity.id
_entity.type
_entity.pdbx_description
1 polymer ?
#
loop_
_entity_poly.entity_id
_entity_poly.type
_entity_poly.pdbx_seq_one_letter_code
_entity_poly.pdbx_strand_id
1 'polypeptide(L)'
;MTDRRTFYEILEVEPLASSDQIRAAFRRLARERHPDRFQGAARAAAELEFQAITEAYNVLSDANQRGRYDQSEAASVRKTQQLTNPREVARALLAKAAGLANAGQAGEAREYFAQAVAHDPENAKAHHLYGLFLSKQAGGIEEALRQIDQAVKLEQNDVRILLDASKLFARAKMFARATRFAQQALQLSPGDPAVEAWLEQLRSSMAAGGNG
;
A
#
# COMPACT_ATOMS: atom_id res chain seq x y z
N MET A 1 5.11 -7.96 17.26
CA MET A 1 6.06 -9.01 16.85
C MET A 1 5.31 -10.32 16.87
N THR A 2 5.33 -11.07 15.79
CA THR A 2 4.61 -12.34 15.64
C THR A 2 5.10 -13.33 16.69
N ASP A 3 4.21 -13.70 17.61
CA ASP A 3 4.48 -14.51 18.81
C ASP A 3 4.65 -16.01 18.50
N ARG A 4 5.17 -16.35 17.30
CA ARG A 4 5.32 -17.74 16.84
C ARG A 4 6.78 -18.04 16.54
N ARG A 5 7.37 -18.95 17.31
CA ARG A 5 8.72 -19.49 17.07
C ARG A 5 8.76 -20.27 15.75
N THR A 6 9.79 -20.05 14.95
CA THR A 6 10.11 -20.85 13.76
C THR A 6 10.61 -22.24 14.16
N PHE A 7 10.61 -23.19 13.22
CA PHE A 7 11.15 -24.53 13.47
C PHE A 7 12.66 -24.50 13.74
N TYR A 8 13.39 -23.53 13.19
CA TYR A 8 14.81 -23.30 13.46
C TYR A 8 15.03 -22.82 14.90
N GLU A 9 14.21 -21.88 15.38
CA GLU A 9 14.24 -21.41 16.77
C GLU A 9 13.82 -22.50 17.76
N ILE A 10 12.86 -23.35 17.40
CA ILE A 10 12.45 -24.49 18.24
C ILE A 10 13.57 -25.52 18.40
N LEU A 11 14.35 -25.77 17.33
CA LEU A 11 15.51 -26.66 17.39
C LEU A 11 16.79 -25.96 17.87
N GLU A 12 16.73 -24.66 18.16
CA GLU A 12 17.89 -23.85 18.57
C GLU A 12 19.05 -23.96 17.56
N VAL A 13 18.73 -23.90 16.26
CA VAL A 13 19.71 -23.96 15.17
C VAL A 13 19.51 -22.80 14.18
N GLU A 14 20.59 -22.43 13.49
CA GLU A 14 20.54 -21.43 12.44
C GLU A 14 19.76 -21.91 11.19
N PRO A 15 19.10 -21.02 10.44
CA PRO A 15 18.44 -21.35 9.17
C PRO A 15 19.37 -21.99 8.12
N LEU A 16 20.68 -21.78 8.24
CA LEU A 16 21.71 -22.37 7.38
C LEU A 16 22.31 -23.67 7.95
N ALA A 17 21.76 -24.21 9.04
CA ALA A 17 22.26 -25.44 9.65
C ALA A 17 22.22 -26.62 8.67
N SER A 18 23.26 -27.44 8.72
CA SER A 18 23.34 -28.72 8.01
C SER A 18 22.41 -29.77 8.62
N SER A 19 22.07 -30.81 7.85
CA SER A 19 21.27 -31.94 8.34
C SER A 19 21.89 -32.62 9.56
N ASP A 20 23.21 -32.59 9.70
CA ASP A 20 23.93 -33.13 10.86
C ASP A 20 23.73 -32.28 12.11
N GLN A 21 23.78 -30.96 11.97
CA GLN A 21 23.50 -30.02 13.06
C GLN A 21 22.04 -30.13 13.51
N ILE A 22 21.09 -30.24 12.58
CA ILE A 22 19.66 -30.44 12.87
C ILE A 22 19.45 -31.75 13.65
N ARG A 23 20.07 -32.86 13.20
CA ARG A 23 20.01 -34.15 13.90
C ARG A 23 20.66 -34.11 15.28
N ALA A 24 21.79 -33.43 15.43
CA ALA A 24 22.49 -33.28 16.70
C ALA A 24 21.67 -32.46 17.70
N ALA A 25 21.07 -31.36 17.24
CA ALA A 25 20.20 -30.51 18.04
C ALA A 25 18.96 -31.26 18.55
N PHE A 26 18.27 -32.00 17.67
CA PHE A 26 17.14 -32.84 18.07
C PHE A 26 17.52 -33.85 19.16
N ARG A 27 18.65 -34.58 19.00
CA ARG A 27 19.10 -35.55 20.02
C ARG A 27 19.42 -34.90 21.37
N ARG A 28 19.98 -33.69 21.36
CA ARG A 28 20.27 -32.92 22.57
C ARG A 28 18.96 -32.51 23.25
N LEU A 29 18.10 -31.81 22.51
CA LEU A 29 16.82 -31.31 23.00
C LEU A 29 15.89 -32.42 23.47
N ALA A 30 15.83 -33.54 22.75
CA ALA A 30 15.04 -34.70 23.15
C ALA A 30 15.49 -35.29 24.50
N ARG A 31 16.78 -35.22 24.83
CA ARG A 31 17.32 -35.67 26.12
C ARG A 31 17.09 -34.66 27.25
N GLU A 32 17.13 -33.37 26.93
CA GLU A 32 16.97 -32.27 27.88
C GLU A 32 15.49 -32.04 28.24
N ARG A 33 14.61 -32.13 27.24
CA ARG A 33 13.17 -31.82 27.32
C ARG A 33 12.25 -33.04 27.38
N HIS A 34 12.80 -34.25 27.56
CA HIS A 34 11.97 -35.46 27.65
C HIS A 34 10.96 -35.35 28.81
N PRO A 35 9.66 -35.64 28.59
CA PRO A 35 8.63 -35.44 29.60
C PRO A 35 8.82 -36.30 30.86
N ASP A 36 9.48 -37.46 30.76
CA ASP A 36 9.80 -38.30 31.92
C ASP A 36 10.76 -37.64 32.92
N ARG A 37 11.43 -36.56 32.54
CA ARG A 37 12.29 -35.78 33.43
C ARG A 37 11.49 -34.79 34.30
N PHE A 38 10.20 -34.64 34.04
CA PHE A 38 9.34 -33.65 34.68
C PHE A 38 8.14 -34.31 35.35
N GLN A 39 7.61 -33.66 36.39
CA GLN A 39 6.44 -34.12 37.13
C GLN A 39 5.41 -32.99 37.29
N GLY A 40 4.15 -33.35 37.54
CA GLY A 40 3.06 -32.40 37.74
C GLY A 40 2.87 -31.47 36.55
N ALA A 41 2.59 -30.18 36.80
CA ALA A 41 2.36 -29.18 35.76
C ALA A 41 3.56 -29.00 34.79
N ALA A 42 4.79 -29.27 35.26
CA ALA A 42 5.98 -29.19 34.42
C ALA A 42 6.06 -30.31 33.37
N ARG A 43 5.41 -31.47 33.63
CA ARG A 43 5.34 -32.57 32.65
C ARG A 43 4.50 -32.19 31.44
N ALA A 44 3.32 -31.61 31.66
CA ALA A 44 2.44 -31.18 30.59
C ALA A 44 3.10 -30.11 29.69
N ALA A 45 3.83 -29.17 30.29
CA ALA A 45 4.61 -28.19 29.54
C ALA A 45 5.74 -28.84 28.72
N ALA A 46 6.44 -29.82 29.28
CA ALA A 46 7.49 -30.56 28.59
C ALA A 46 6.93 -31.42 27.44
N GLU A 47 5.74 -32.01 27.57
CA GLU A 47 5.07 -32.74 26.49
C GLU A 47 4.77 -31.84 25.29
N LEU A 48 4.23 -30.64 25.53
CA LEU A 48 3.97 -29.64 24.47
C LEU A 48 5.27 -29.18 23.80
N GLU A 49 6.32 -28.91 24.58
CA GLU A 49 7.61 -28.49 24.05
C GLU A 49 8.28 -29.61 23.24
N PHE A 50 8.23 -30.84 23.74
CA PHE A 50 8.76 -32.01 23.05
C PHE A 50 8.01 -32.32 21.75
N GLN A 51 6.68 -32.12 21.72
CA GLN A 51 5.88 -32.23 20.52
C GLN A 51 6.34 -31.22 19.45
N ALA A 52 6.54 -29.96 19.83
CA ALA A 52 7.03 -28.92 18.93
C ALA A 52 8.44 -29.23 18.40
N ILE A 53 9.34 -29.73 19.26
CA ILE A 53 10.70 -30.17 18.87
C ILE A 53 10.63 -31.30 17.82
N THR A 54 9.74 -32.27 18.04
CA THR A 54 9.56 -33.41 17.13
C THR A 54 9.01 -32.98 15.78
N GLU A 55 8.01 -32.09 15.77
CA GLU A 55 7.44 -31.52 14.55
C GLU A 55 8.48 -30.73 13.75
N ALA A 56 9.22 -29.84 14.42
CA ALA A 56 10.29 -29.07 13.80
C ALA A 56 11.37 -29.97 13.18
N TYR A 57 11.78 -31.04 13.88
CA TYR A 57 12.73 -32.01 13.35
C TYR A 57 12.20 -32.76 12.13
N ASN A 58 10.95 -33.22 12.16
CA ASN A 58 10.35 -33.97 11.04
C ASN A 58 10.34 -33.13 9.75
N VAL A 59 10.08 -31.84 9.86
CA VAL A 59 10.09 -30.91 8.71
C VAL A 59 11.51 -30.56 8.28
N LEU A 60 12.39 -30.21 9.22
CA LEU A 60 13.73 -29.69 8.89
C LEU A 60 14.75 -30.78 8.51
N SER A 61 14.54 -32.03 8.93
CA SER A 61 15.45 -33.13 8.62
C SER A 61 15.32 -33.65 7.18
N ASP A 62 14.16 -33.48 6.54
CA ASP A 62 13.92 -33.83 5.14
C ASP A 62 14.14 -32.61 4.22
N ALA A 63 14.97 -32.77 3.20
CA ALA A 63 15.34 -31.65 2.33
C ALA A 63 14.16 -31.05 1.54
N ASN A 64 13.19 -31.88 1.13
CA ASN A 64 12.01 -31.40 0.40
C ASN A 64 11.04 -30.68 1.33
N GLN A 65 10.79 -31.21 2.52
CA GLN A 65 9.94 -30.59 3.52
C GLN A 65 10.54 -29.26 4.02
N ARG A 66 11.84 -29.24 4.31
CA ARG A 66 12.58 -28.02 4.65
C ARG A 66 12.46 -26.97 3.56
N GLY A 67 12.68 -27.35 2.30
CA GLY A 67 12.55 -26.42 1.17
C GLY A 67 11.14 -25.82 1.04
N ARG A 68 10.09 -26.63 1.26
CA ARG A 68 8.70 -26.13 1.27
C ARG A 68 8.43 -25.20 2.45
N TYR A 69 8.91 -25.55 3.64
CA TYR A 69 8.81 -24.72 4.83
C TYR A 69 9.48 -23.36 4.62
N ASP A 70 10.72 -23.34 4.13
CA ASP A 70 11.48 -22.12 3.85
C ASP A 70 10.77 -21.24 2.82
N GLN A 71 10.21 -21.82 1.76
CA GLN A 71 9.41 -21.09 0.78
C GLN A 71 8.15 -20.45 1.41
N SER A 72 7.47 -21.17 2.30
CA SER A 72 6.26 -20.67 2.97
C SER A 72 6.56 -19.55 3.98
N GLU A 73 7.65 -19.66 4.73
CA GLU A 73 8.12 -18.63 5.65
C GLU A 73 8.57 -17.39 4.87
N ALA A 74 9.34 -17.57 3.79
CA ALA A 74 9.75 -16.48 2.90
C ALA A 74 8.54 -15.77 2.25
N ALA A 75 7.53 -16.52 1.82
CA ALA A 75 6.29 -15.94 1.27
C ALA A 75 5.51 -15.15 2.33
N SER A 76 5.45 -15.66 3.57
CA SER A 76 4.78 -15.00 4.70
C SER A 76 5.49 -13.71 5.11
N VAL A 77 6.83 -13.73 5.17
CA VAL A 77 7.64 -12.54 5.44
C VAL A 77 7.48 -11.52 4.31
N ARG A 78 7.55 -11.92 3.04
CA ARG A 78 7.33 -11.03 1.89
C ARG A 78 5.94 -10.40 1.92
N LYS A 79 4.90 -11.17 2.21
CA LYS A 79 3.52 -10.66 2.35
C LYS A 79 3.41 -9.66 3.49
N THR A 80 4.02 -9.95 4.64
CA THR A 80 4.06 -9.03 5.79
C THR A 80 4.86 -7.75 5.47
N GLN A 81 5.98 -7.87 4.77
CA GLN A 81 6.77 -6.73 4.30
C GLN A 81 6.01 -5.89 3.27
N GLN A 82 5.26 -6.52 2.36
CA GLN A 82 4.36 -5.82 1.44
C GLN A 82 3.23 -5.09 2.18
N LEU A 83 2.66 -5.70 3.22
CA LEU A 83 1.64 -5.08 4.07
C LEU A 83 2.19 -3.96 4.98
N THR A 84 3.51 -3.89 5.17
CA THR A 84 4.17 -2.81 5.94
C THR A 84 4.83 -1.75 5.05
N ASN A 85 4.95 -2.00 3.74
CA ASN A 85 5.44 -1.00 2.80
C ASN A 85 4.41 0.16 2.69
N PRO A 86 4.77 1.39 3.10
CA PRO A 86 3.84 2.52 3.10
C PRO A 86 3.18 2.78 1.73
N ARG A 87 3.90 2.52 0.63
CA ARG A 87 3.37 2.71 -0.73
C ARG A 87 2.30 1.69 -1.10
N GLU A 88 2.46 0.44 -0.70
CA GLU A 88 1.44 -0.60 -0.93
C GLU A 88 0.22 -0.41 -0.03
N VAL A 89 0.44 0.02 1.22
CA VAL A 89 -0.64 0.44 2.12
C VAL A 89 -1.42 1.60 1.50
N ALA A 90 -0.74 2.65 1.04
CA ALA A 90 -1.36 3.77 0.35
C ALA A 90 -2.15 3.35 -0.89
N ARG A 91 -1.61 2.44 -1.71
CA ARG A 91 -2.28 1.89 -2.89
C ARG A 91 -3.57 1.15 -2.52
N ALA A 92 -3.55 0.32 -1.47
CA ALA A 92 -4.73 -0.41 -1.01
C ALA A 92 -5.81 0.54 -0.46
N LEU A 93 -5.39 1.52 0.35
CA LEU A 93 -6.28 2.57 0.88
C LEU A 93 -6.90 3.39 -0.25
N LEU A 94 -6.12 3.75 -1.27
CA LEU A 94 -6.59 4.49 -2.43
C LEU A 94 -7.65 3.69 -3.23
N ALA A 95 -7.42 2.40 -3.44
CA ALA A 95 -8.38 1.53 -4.12
C ALA A 95 -9.70 1.44 -3.33
N LYS A 96 -9.61 1.31 -1.99
CA LYS A 96 -10.78 1.31 -1.11
C LYS A 96 -11.52 2.65 -1.15
N ALA A 97 -10.81 3.76 -1.08
CA ALA A 97 -11.37 5.10 -1.16
C ALA A 97 -12.15 5.31 -2.46
N ALA A 98 -11.58 4.90 -3.60
CA ALA A 98 -12.24 4.99 -4.90
C ALA A 98 -13.50 4.11 -4.98
N GLY A 99 -13.46 2.89 -4.42
CA GLY A 99 -14.63 2.01 -4.34
C GLY A 99 -15.77 2.63 -3.53
N LEU A 100 -15.46 3.16 -2.35
CA LEU A 100 -16.43 3.84 -1.48
C LEU A 100 -17.00 5.10 -2.12
N ALA A 101 -16.17 5.87 -2.83
CA ALA A 101 -16.61 7.05 -3.57
C ALA A 101 -17.61 6.70 -4.67
N ASN A 102 -17.36 5.62 -5.42
CA ASN A 102 -18.28 5.11 -6.44
C ASN A 102 -19.58 4.56 -5.82
N ALA A 103 -19.51 4.01 -4.61
CA ALA A 103 -20.67 3.56 -3.84
C ALA A 103 -21.46 4.70 -3.18
N GLY A 104 -21.01 5.96 -3.32
CA GLY A 104 -21.66 7.12 -2.69
C GLY A 104 -21.38 7.28 -1.19
N GLN A 105 -20.51 6.45 -0.61
CA GLN A 105 -20.11 6.51 0.80
C GLN A 105 -19.05 7.60 1.02
N ALA A 106 -19.46 8.86 0.84
CA ALA A 106 -18.54 10.00 0.81
C ALA A 106 -17.76 10.22 2.12
N GLY A 107 -18.37 9.97 3.28
CA GLY A 107 -17.71 10.12 4.58
C GLY A 107 -16.48 9.21 4.69
N GLU A 108 -16.69 7.90 4.54
CA GLU A 108 -15.60 6.92 4.61
C GLU A 108 -14.59 7.10 3.47
N ALA A 109 -15.06 7.38 2.24
CA ALA A 109 -14.17 7.61 1.11
C ALA A 109 -13.15 8.71 1.40
N ARG A 110 -13.58 9.82 2.03
CA ARG A 110 -12.69 10.93 2.41
C ARG A 110 -11.59 10.47 3.36
N GLU A 111 -11.93 9.68 4.37
CA GLU A 111 -10.96 9.18 5.35
C GLU A 111 -9.92 8.28 4.68
N TYR A 112 -10.34 7.36 3.83
CA TYR A 112 -9.41 6.47 3.12
C TYR A 112 -8.51 7.22 2.13
N PHE A 113 -9.02 8.24 1.45
CA PHE A 113 -8.18 9.10 0.61
C PHE A 113 -7.14 9.86 1.44
N ALA A 114 -7.54 10.44 2.58
CA ALA A 114 -6.63 11.17 3.47
C ALA A 114 -5.53 10.26 4.03
N GLN A 115 -5.89 9.02 4.42
CA GLN A 115 -4.90 8.03 4.85
C GLN A 115 -3.97 7.64 3.70
N ALA A 116 -4.48 7.43 2.48
CA ALA A 116 -3.65 7.07 1.33
C ALA A 116 -2.55 8.10 1.06
N VAL A 117 -2.90 9.39 1.04
CA VAL A 117 -1.90 10.47 0.85
C VAL A 117 -0.98 10.66 2.05
N ALA A 118 -1.41 10.30 3.26
CA ALA A 118 -0.56 10.35 4.46
C ALA A 118 0.49 9.22 4.45
N HIS A 119 0.13 8.03 3.96
CA HIS A 119 1.03 6.88 3.85
C HIS A 119 2.03 7.00 2.70
N ASP A 120 1.63 7.63 1.60
CA ASP A 120 2.51 7.90 0.46
C ASP A 120 2.29 9.32 -0.10
N PRO A 121 2.92 10.34 0.50
CA PRO A 121 2.80 11.74 0.08
C PRO A 121 3.38 12.05 -1.31
N GLU A 122 4.13 11.10 -1.90
CA GLU A 122 4.68 11.21 -3.25
C GLU A 122 3.78 10.56 -4.30
N ASN A 123 2.61 10.05 -3.90
CA ASN A 123 1.68 9.39 -4.81
C ASN A 123 0.81 10.39 -5.57
N ALA A 124 1.27 10.81 -6.75
CA ALA A 124 0.55 11.76 -7.60
C ALA A 124 -0.89 11.33 -7.90
N LYS A 125 -1.12 10.03 -8.12
CA LYS A 125 -2.46 9.47 -8.37
C LYS A 125 -3.37 9.58 -7.16
N ALA A 126 -2.85 9.35 -5.94
CA ALA A 126 -3.64 9.50 -4.72
C ALA A 126 -4.10 10.96 -4.54
N HIS A 127 -3.18 11.91 -4.72
CA HIS A 127 -3.48 13.34 -4.71
C HIS A 127 -4.49 13.74 -5.79
N HIS A 128 -4.32 13.26 -7.02
CA HIS A 128 -5.22 13.53 -8.14
C HIS A 128 -6.65 13.05 -7.87
N LEU A 129 -6.81 11.79 -7.51
CA LEU A 129 -8.13 11.20 -7.24
C LEU A 129 -8.79 11.81 -6.01
N TYR A 130 -8.02 12.12 -4.96
CA TYR A 130 -8.56 12.78 -3.78
C TYR A 130 -9.04 14.20 -4.10
N GLY A 131 -8.26 14.96 -4.89
CA GLY A 131 -8.67 16.29 -5.36
C GLY A 131 -9.96 16.26 -6.18
N LEU A 132 -10.06 15.33 -7.12
CA LEU A 132 -11.29 15.13 -7.91
C LEU A 132 -12.49 14.74 -7.03
N PHE A 133 -12.29 13.86 -6.05
CA PHE A 133 -13.31 13.48 -5.10
C PHE A 133 -13.80 14.69 -4.28
N LEU A 134 -12.88 15.46 -3.69
CA LEU A 134 -13.19 16.64 -2.87
C LEU A 134 -13.90 17.74 -3.68
N SER A 135 -13.56 17.90 -4.96
CA SER A 135 -14.20 18.90 -5.83
C SER A 135 -15.71 18.69 -5.99
N LYS A 136 -16.19 17.47 -5.74
CA LYS A 136 -17.61 17.10 -5.79
C LYS A 136 -18.31 17.26 -4.45
N GLN A 137 -17.56 17.44 -3.36
CA GLN A 137 -18.11 17.59 -2.01
C GLN A 137 -18.44 19.06 -1.71
N ALA A 138 -19.49 19.29 -0.92
CA ALA A 138 -19.85 20.62 -0.46
C ALA A 138 -18.69 21.22 0.37
N GLY A 139 -18.24 22.43 0.00
CA GLY A 139 -17.12 23.12 0.67
C GLY A 139 -15.74 22.50 0.42
N GLY A 140 -15.62 21.46 -0.42
CA GLY A 140 -14.35 20.77 -0.65
C GLY A 140 -13.40 21.43 -1.65
N ILE A 141 -13.78 22.57 -2.25
CA ILE A 141 -13.06 23.15 -3.39
C ILE A 141 -11.62 23.58 -3.05
N GLU A 142 -11.39 24.21 -1.90
CA GLU A 142 -10.06 24.69 -1.53
C GLU A 142 -9.08 23.55 -1.30
N GLU A 143 -9.53 22.50 -0.61
CA GLU A 143 -8.71 21.31 -0.40
C GLU A 143 -8.49 20.57 -1.72
N ALA A 144 -9.51 20.47 -2.58
CA ALA A 144 -9.37 19.90 -3.91
C ALA A 144 -8.28 20.59 -4.74
N LEU A 145 -8.20 21.93 -4.68
CA LEU A 145 -7.17 22.70 -5.37
C LEU A 145 -5.76 22.43 -4.80
N ARG A 146 -5.62 22.25 -3.49
CA ARG A 146 -4.34 21.86 -2.88
C ARG A 146 -3.90 20.47 -3.33
N GLN A 147 -4.83 19.52 -3.36
CA GLN A 147 -4.53 18.13 -3.75
C GLN A 147 -4.16 18.05 -5.24
N ILE A 148 -4.88 18.74 -6.12
CA ILE A 148 -4.57 18.72 -7.55
C ILE A 148 -3.23 19.41 -7.86
N ASP A 149 -2.88 20.47 -7.11
CA ASP A 149 -1.57 21.12 -7.23
C ASP A 149 -0.42 20.20 -6.86
N GLN A 150 -0.58 19.45 -5.77
CA GLN A 150 0.42 18.48 -5.36
C GLN A 150 0.54 17.35 -6.41
N ALA A 151 -0.57 16.90 -7.00
CA ALA A 151 -0.54 15.91 -8.07
C ALA A 151 0.25 16.40 -9.30
N VAL A 152 0.01 17.64 -9.76
CA VAL A 152 0.75 18.24 -10.88
C VAL A 152 2.23 18.45 -10.53
N LYS A 153 2.55 18.81 -9.29
CA LYS A 153 3.94 18.98 -8.85
C LYS A 153 4.73 17.67 -8.93
N LEU A 154 4.09 16.57 -8.54
CA LEU A 154 4.70 15.23 -8.56
C LEU A 154 4.80 14.69 -10.00
N GLU A 155 3.75 14.86 -10.81
CA GLU A 155 3.68 14.39 -12.19
C GLU A 155 3.40 15.56 -13.15
N GLN A 156 4.46 16.26 -13.55
CA GLN A 156 4.37 17.48 -14.35
C GLN A 156 4.01 17.24 -15.82
N ASN A 157 4.15 16.00 -16.30
CA ASN A 157 3.99 15.64 -17.71
C ASN A 157 2.80 14.71 -17.97
N ASP A 158 1.91 14.54 -17.00
CA ASP A 158 0.68 13.77 -17.19
C ASP A 158 -0.43 14.69 -17.74
N VAL A 159 -0.76 14.49 -19.02
CA VAL A 159 -1.78 15.27 -19.77
C VAL A 159 -3.14 15.24 -19.07
N ARG A 160 -3.52 14.10 -18.48
CA ARG A 160 -4.81 13.94 -17.81
C ARG A 160 -4.86 14.73 -16.51
N ILE A 161 -3.81 14.64 -15.68
CA ILE A 161 -3.71 15.43 -14.44
C ILE A 161 -3.75 16.92 -14.75
N LEU A 162 -2.99 17.37 -15.77
CA LEU A 162 -2.98 18.78 -16.18
C LEU A 162 -4.35 19.25 -16.68
N LEU A 163 -5.05 18.44 -17.47
CA LEU A 163 -6.37 18.78 -17.98
C LEU A 163 -7.42 18.84 -16.86
N ASP A 164 -7.37 17.90 -15.92
CA ASP A 164 -8.25 17.88 -14.74
C ASP A 164 -7.95 19.06 -13.80
N ALA A 165 -6.67 19.40 -13.61
CA ALA A 165 -6.26 20.60 -12.88
C ALA A 165 -6.82 21.85 -13.54
N SER A 166 -6.67 21.99 -14.86
CA SER A 166 -7.21 23.14 -15.60
C SER A 166 -8.71 23.31 -15.38
N LYS A 167 -9.49 22.22 -15.51
CA LYS A 167 -10.94 22.21 -15.28
C LYS A 167 -11.29 22.61 -13.85
N LEU A 168 -10.57 22.09 -12.87
CA LEU A 168 -10.82 22.37 -11.46
C LEU A 168 -10.51 23.84 -11.10
N PHE A 169 -9.40 24.39 -11.59
CA PHE A 169 -9.05 25.80 -11.41
C PHE A 169 -10.03 26.73 -12.13
N ALA A 170 -10.52 26.37 -13.32
CA ALA A 170 -11.53 27.14 -14.03
C ALA A 170 -12.86 27.20 -13.26
N ARG A 171 -13.29 26.08 -12.67
CA ARG A 171 -14.48 26.02 -11.80
C ARG A 171 -14.32 26.92 -10.56
N ALA A 172 -13.11 27.05 -10.05
CA ALA A 172 -12.76 27.97 -8.97
C ALA A 172 -12.55 29.43 -9.44
N LYS A 173 -12.85 29.76 -10.70
CA LYS A 173 -12.65 31.07 -11.34
C LYS A 173 -11.19 31.54 -11.37
N MET A 174 -10.23 30.63 -11.19
CA MET A 174 -8.79 30.91 -11.25
C MET A 174 -8.27 30.73 -12.69
N PHE A 175 -8.79 31.53 -13.61
CA PHE A 175 -8.62 31.36 -15.05
C PHE A 175 -7.16 31.42 -15.53
N ALA A 176 -6.30 32.21 -14.89
CA ALA A 176 -4.88 32.27 -15.23
C ALA A 176 -4.18 30.92 -15.02
N ARG A 177 -4.43 30.27 -13.87
CA ARG A 177 -3.89 28.94 -13.57
C ARG A 177 -4.50 27.88 -14.47
N ALA A 178 -5.81 27.95 -14.70
CA ALA A 178 -6.51 27.05 -15.60
C ALA A 178 -5.91 27.08 -17.01
N THR A 179 -5.70 28.27 -17.55
CA THR A 179 -5.14 28.46 -18.90
C THR A 179 -3.72 27.91 -19.00
N ARG A 180 -2.88 28.16 -17.99
CA ARG A 180 -1.50 27.63 -17.93
C ARG A 180 -1.48 26.10 -18.02
N PHE A 181 -2.29 25.40 -17.21
CA PHE A 181 -2.31 23.93 -17.24
C PHE A 181 -2.86 23.37 -18.55
N ALA A 182 -3.89 23.99 -19.13
CA ALA A 182 -4.41 23.55 -20.43
C ALA A 182 -3.41 23.78 -21.57
N GLN A 183 -2.65 24.88 -21.55
CA GLN A 183 -1.58 25.12 -22.51
C GLN A 183 -0.44 24.10 -22.36
N GLN A 184 -0.06 23.77 -21.13
CA GLN A 184 0.94 22.72 -20.87
C GLN A 184 0.47 21.35 -21.36
N ALA A 185 -0.80 20.99 -21.13
CA ALA A 185 -1.39 19.77 -21.67
C ALA A 185 -1.35 19.74 -23.21
N LEU A 186 -1.64 20.87 -23.87
CA LEU A 186 -1.57 20.98 -25.34
C LEU A 186 -0.14 20.84 -25.87
N GLN A 187 0.85 21.38 -25.15
CA GLN A 187 2.25 21.23 -25.53
C GLN A 187 2.71 19.77 -25.49
N LEU A 188 2.23 19.01 -24.49
CA LEU A 188 2.57 17.60 -24.33
C LEU A 188 1.80 16.69 -25.29
N SER A 189 0.58 17.07 -25.68
CA SER A 189 -0.26 16.33 -26.62
C SER A 189 -0.87 17.24 -27.70
N PRO A 190 -0.06 17.71 -28.66
CA PRO A 190 -0.56 18.54 -29.75
C PRO A 190 -1.56 17.76 -30.62
N GLY A 191 -2.71 18.37 -30.92
CA GLY A 191 -3.77 17.73 -31.70
C GLY A 191 -4.67 16.79 -30.90
N ASP A 192 -4.55 16.73 -29.57
CA ASP A 192 -5.51 16.02 -28.72
C ASP A 192 -6.87 16.75 -28.73
N PRO A 193 -7.93 16.15 -29.29
CA PRO A 193 -9.22 16.81 -29.42
C PRO A 193 -9.82 17.21 -28.07
N ALA A 194 -9.56 16.45 -27.00
CA ALA A 194 -10.10 16.74 -25.68
C ALA A 194 -9.44 17.97 -25.05
N VAL A 195 -8.15 18.17 -25.30
CA VAL A 195 -7.40 19.34 -24.81
C VAL A 195 -7.78 20.59 -25.60
N GLU A 196 -7.87 20.49 -26.93
CA GLU A 196 -8.25 21.60 -27.80
C GLU A 196 -9.67 22.09 -27.52
N ALA A 197 -10.64 21.16 -27.44
CA ALA A 197 -12.03 21.49 -27.11
C ALA A 197 -12.15 22.18 -25.75
N TRP A 198 -11.38 21.71 -24.75
CA TRP A 198 -11.36 22.35 -23.43
C TRP A 198 -10.78 23.76 -23.47
N LEU A 199 -9.69 23.99 -24.22
CA LEU A 199 -9.09 25.32 -24.38
C LEU A 199 -10.05 26.31 -25.04
N GLU A 200 -10.78 25.87 -26.06
CA GLU A 200 -11.81 26.69 -26.70
C GLU A 200 -12.92 27.06 -25.71
N GLN A 201 -13.44 26.08 -24.97
CA GLN A 201 -14.45 26.29 -23.94
C GLN A 201 -13.96 27.27 -22.86
N LEU A 202 -12.72 27.12 -22.40
CA LEU A 202 -12.13 27.98 -21.38
C LEU A 202 -12.01 29.43 -21.87
N ARG A 203 -11.57 29.65 -23.12
CA ARG A 203 -11.50 30.99 -23.74
C ARG A 203 -12.87 31.64 -23.84
N SER A 204 -13.87 30.90 -24.29
CA SER A 204 -15.26 31.38 -24.38
C SER A 204 -15.80 31.80 -23.01
N SER A 205 -15.56 30.98 -21.97
CA SER A 205 -15.98 31.30 -20.60
C SER A 205 -15.31 32.56 -20.04
N MET A 206 -14.05 32.83 -20.38
CA MET A 206 -13.35 34.04 -19.95
C MET A 206 -13.89 35.29 -20.66
N ALA A 207 -14.18 35.19 -21.96
CA ALA A 207 -14.75 36.29 -22.74
C ALA A 207 -16.16 36.67 -22.27
N ALA A 208 -16.99 35.69 -21.91
CA ALA A 208 -18.33 35.93 -21.39
C ALA A 208 -18.35 36.57 -19.98
N GLY A 209 -17.34 36.28 -19.16
CA GLY A 209 -17.24 36.79 -17.78
C GLY A 209 -16.62 38.18 -17.64
N GLY A 210 -15.94 38.69 -18.68
CA GLY A 210 -15.33 40.02 -18.69
C GLY A 210 -16.25 41.15 -19.17
N ASN A 211 -17.51 40.86 -19.48
CA ASN A 211 -18.48 41.77 -20.10
C ASN A 211 -19.61 42.23 -19.14
N GLY A 212 -19.38 42.17 -17.83
CA GLY A 212 -20.32 42.64 -16.79
C GLY A 212 -19.58 43.37 -15.68
#